data_AF-A0A1R3J392-F1
#
_entry.id   AF-A0A1R3J392-F1
#
_cell.length_a   1.000
_cell.length_b   1.000
_cell.length_c   1.000
_cell.angle_alpha   90.00
_cell.angle_beta   90.00
_cell.angle_gamma   90.00
#
_symmetry.space_group_name_H-M   'P 1'
#
loop_
_entity.id
_entity.type
_entity.pdbx_description
1 polymer ?
#
loop_
_entity_poly.entity_id
_entity_poly.type
_entity_poly.pdbx_seq_one_letter_code
_entity_poly.pdbx_strand_id
1 'polypeptide(L)'
;MKILNFSAASASNAEFIYTYVEICFEHSPYFVEIRLTESRSQSMNFTASTSLESIGYFGSSWFLWNTSRINFYALSQELKLITFKISFKS
;
A
#
# COMPACT_ATOMS: atom_id res chain seq x y z
N MET A 1 -16.06 -4.98 -3.06
CA MET A 1 -14.90 -4.14 -2.71
C MET A 1 -13.94 -4.99 -1.89
N LYS A 2 -12.68 -5.13 -2.32
CA LYS A 2 -11.67 -5.91 -1.62
C LYS A 2 -10.50 -5.01 -1.24
N ILE A 3 -10.13 -5.05 0.03
CA ILE A 3 -8.98 -4.37 0.59
C ILE A 3 -8.06 -5.45 1.13
N LEU A 4 -6.77 -5.38 0.81
CA LEU A 4 -5.77 -6.30 1.35
C LEU A 4 -4.79 -5.55 2.25
N ASN A 5 -4.36 -6.21 3.31
CA ASN A 5 -3.30 -5.72 4.17
C ASN A 5 -2.23 -6.81 4.28
N PHE A 6 -0.99 -6.44 3.98
CA PHE A 6 0.19 -7.28 4.10
C PHE A 6 1.13 -6.72 5.16
N SER A 7 1.77 -7.62 5.90
CA SER A 7 2.88 -7.30 6.79
C SER A 7 4.10 -8.07 6.33
N ALA A 8 5.18 -7.35 6.00
CA ALA A 8 6.41 -7.97 5.52
C ALA A 8 7.63 -7.32 6.18
N ALA A 9 8.62 -8.15 6.50
CA ALA A 9 9.86 -7.69 7.11
C ALA A 9 10.67 -6.79 6.14
N SER A 10 10.62 -7.08 4.84
CA SER A 10 11.27 -6.25 3.82
C SER A 10 10.54 -6.32 2.50
N ALA A 11 10.49 -5.20 1.79
CA ALA A 11 9.89 -5.10 0.45
C ALA A 11 10.79 -5.75 -0.63
N SER A 12 12.04 -6.07 -0.26
CA SER A 12 13.03 -6.74 -1.11
C SER A 12 13.03 -8.26 -0.97
N ASN A 13 12.23 -8.82 -0.05
CA ASN A 13 12.11 -10.27 0.09
C ASN A 13 11.40 -10.85 -1.14
N ALA A 14 12.11 -11.70 -1.90
CA ALA A 14 11.61 -12.30 -3.13
C ALA A 14 10.37 -13.18 -2.89
N GLU A 15 10.32 -13.97 -1.82
CA GLU A 15 9.15 -14.80 -1.49
C GLU A 15 7.92 -13.94 -1.19
N PHE A 16 8.13 -12.82 -0.49
CA PHE A 16 7.07 -11.84 -0.26
C PHE A 16 6.56 -11.27 -1.59
N ILE A 17 7.46 -10.85 -2.48
CA ILE A 17 7.09 -10.28 -3.78
C ILE A 17 6.22 -11.27 -4.57
N TYR A 18 6.62 -12.54 -4.70
CA TYR A 18 5.83 -13.53 -5.43
C TYR A 18 4.46 -13.77 -4.80
N THR A 19 4.42 -13.96 -3.48
CA THR A 19 3.16 -14.19 -2.74
C THR A 19 2.21 -12.99 -2.85
N TYR A 20 2.74 -11.79 -2.71
CA TYR A 20 2.00 -10.54 -2.86
C TYR A 20 1.45 -10.36 -4.28
N VAL A 21 2.25 -10.66 -5.31
CA VAL A 21 1.81 -10.60 -6.72
C VAL A 21 0.66 -11.56 -6.96
N GLU A 22 0.81 -12.81 -6.54
CA GLU A 22 -0.18 -13.88 -6.74
C GLU A 22 -1.52 -13.52 -6.09
N ILE A 23 -1.49 -13.13 -4.81
CA ILE A 23 -2.69 -12.75 -4.06
C ILE A 23 -3.35 -11.50 -4.68
N CYS A 24 -2.56 -10.51 -5.12
CA CYS A 24 -3.13 -9.33 -5.78
C CYS A 24 -3.76 -9.68 -7.14
N PHE A 25 -3.20 -10.62 -7.87
CA PHE A 25 -3.76 -11.10 -9.12
C PHE A 25 -5.07 -11.87 -8.89
N GLU A 26 -5.08 -12.84 -7.97
CA GLU A 26 -6.24 -13.68 -7.67
C GLU A 26 -7.41 -12.85 -7.12
N HIS A 27 -7.14 -11.95 -6.18
CA HIS A 27 -8.20 -11.22 -5.51
C HIS A 27 -8.58 -9.92 -6.24
N SER A 28 -7.72 -9.37 -7.11
CA SER A 28 -7.91 -8.09 -7.79
C SER A 28 -8.39 -6.99 -6.80
N PRO A 29 -7.59 -6.64 -5.78
CA PRO A 29 -7.99 -5.68 -4.76
C PRO A 29 -8.17 -4.27 -5.33
N TYR A 30 -9.00 -3.48 -4.66
CA TYR A 30 -9.18 -2.06 -4.97
C TYR A 30 -8.10 -1.21 -4.29
N PHE A 31 -7.70 -1.60 -3.08
CA PHE A 31 -6.71 -0.92 -2.24
C PHE A 31 -5.85 -1.96 -1.53
N VAL A 32 -4.57 -1.67 -1.38
CA VAL A 32 -3.62 -2.51 -0.63
C VAL A 32 -2.82 -1.64 0.33
N GLU A 33 -2.72 -2.08 1.58
CA GLU A 33 -1.74 -1.60 2.57
C GLU A 33 -0.64 -2.65 2.72
N ILE A 34 0.62 -2.22 2.71
CA ILE A 34 1.78 -3.05 2.98
C ILE A 34 2.59 -2.39 4.10
N ARG A 35 2.76 -3.08 5.23
CA ARG A 35 3.64 -2.66 6.30
C ARG A 35 5.03 -3.25 6.07
N LEU A 36 6.03 -2.38 6.00
CA LEU A 36 7.41 -2.68 5.63
C LEU A 36 8.38 -2.12 6.67
N THR A 37 9.27 -2.95 7.19
CA THR A 37 10.36 -2.48 8.07
C THR A 37 11.49 -1.79 7.31
N GLU A 38 11.59 -1.98 5.98
CA GLU A 38 12.61 -1.40 5.11
C GLU A 38 12.00 -0.66 3.90
N SER A 39 12.85 -0.05 3.08
CA SER A 39 12.45 0.84 1.98
C SER A 39 11.61 0.15 0.88
N ARG A 40 10.89 0.99 0.13
CA ARG A 40 9.82 0.62 -0.81
C ARG A 40 10.31 -0.28 -1.96
N SER A 41 9.41 -1.10 -2.49
CA SER A 41 9.59 -1.86 -3.73
C SER A 41 8.81 -1.23 -4.90
N GLN A 42 8.84 -1.83 -6.09
CA GLN A 42 8.10 -1.35 -7.25
C GLN A 42 6.58 -1.50 -7.07
N SER A 43 5.81 -0.45 -7.39
CA SER A 43 4.34 -0.36 -7.22
C SER A 43 3.51 -1.35 -8.05
N MET A 44 4.15 -2.28 -8.78
CA MET A 44 3.53 -3.19 -9.74
C MET A 44 2.54 -2.49 -10.69
N ASN A 45 1.43 -3.16 -11.01
CA ASN A 45 0.32 -2.69 -11.84
C ASN A 45 -0.62 -1.69 -11.13
N PHE A 46 -0.30 -1.24 -9.92
CA PHE A 46 -1.07 -0.18 -9.27
C PHE A 46 -0.63 1.17 -9.84
N THR A 47 -1.58 1.90 -10.41
CA THR A 47 -1.31 3.21 -11.04
C THR A 47 -0.90 4.31 -10.05
N ALA A 48 -1.09 4.12 -8.74
CA ALA A 48 -0.74 5.11 -7.74
C ALA A 48 -0.35 4.46 -6.40
N SER A 49 0.49 5.18 -5.65
CA SER A 49 0.92 4.76 -4.32
C SER A 49 1.23 5.96 -3.43
N THR A 50 1.15 5.79 -2.12
CA THR A 50 1.68 6.73 -1.12
C THR A 50 2.25 5.98 0.07
N SER A 51 3.02 6.66 0.89
CA SER A 51 3.76 6.06 2.00
C SER A 51 3.65 6.89 3.26
N LEU A 52 3.59 6.19 4.39
CA LEU A 52 3.96 6.73 5.69
C LEU A 52 5.33 6.18 6.06
N GLU A 53 6.31 7.06 6.24
CA GLU A 53 7.66 6.65 6.66
C GLU A 53 7.66 6.10 8.08
N SER A 54 8.60 5.20 8.36
CA SER A 54 8.79 4.60 9.69
C SER A 54 9.22 5.65 10.71
N ILE A 55 8.73 5.52 11.94
CA ILE A 55 9.23 6.30 13.08
C ILE A 55 9.69 5.33 14.16
N GLY A 56 11.01 5.26 14.37
CA GLY A 56 11.61 4.30 15.30
C GLY A 56 11.41 2.86 14.82
N TYR A 57 10.89 1.98 15.69
CA TYR A 57 10.68 0.56 15.41
C TYR A 57 9.35 0.26 14.69
N PHE A 58 8.49 1.27 14.49
CA PHE A 58 7.24 1.10 13.75
C PHE A 58 7.55 1.18 12.25
N GLY A 59 7.46 0.05 11.57
CA GLY A 59 7.70 -0.06 10.12
C GLY A 59 6.88 0.95 9.31
N SER A 60 7.40 1.31 8.15
CA SER A 60 6.72 2.15 7.17
C SER A 60 5.44 1.49 6.67
N SER A 61 4.44 2.28 6.31
CA SER A 61 3.24 1.79 5.62
C SER A 61 3.27 2.28 4.18
N TRP A 62 2.93 1.40 3.26
CA TRP A 62 2.85 1.70 1.84
C TRP A 62 1.47 1.34 1.32
N PHE A 63 0.81 2.31 0.73
CA PHE A 63 -0.56 2.23 0.27
C PHE A 63 -0.56 2.25 -1.25
N LEU A 64 -1.34 1.37 -1.87
CA LEU A 64 -1.38 1.13 -3.31
C LEU A 64 -2.83 1.06 -3.79
N TRP A 65 -3.11 1.69 -4.94
CA TRP A 65 -4.45 1.66 -5.54
C TRP A 65 -4.44 1.93 -7.04
N ASN A 66 -5.57 1.60 -7.69
CA ASN A 66 -5.83 1.96 -9.08
C ASN A 66 -6.69 3.22 -9.16
N THR A 67 -6.18 4.26 -9.83
CA THR A 67 -6.85 5.58 -9.99
C THR A 67 -8.11 5.49 -10.84
N SER A 68 -8.27 4.43 -11.63
CA SER A 68 -9.51 4.11 -12.34
C SER A 68 -10.62 3.62 -11.41
N ARG A 69 -10.29 3.11 -10.22
CA ARG A 69 -11.26 2.54 -9.25
C ARG A 69 -11.39 3.36 -7.97
N ILE A 70 -10.35 4.09 -7.60
CA ILE A 70 -10.26 4.84 -6.34
C ILE A 70 -9.76 6.26 -6.61
N ASN A 71 -10.38 7.24 -5.96
CA ASN A 71 -9.75 8.53 -5.68
C ASN A 71 -9.17 8.51 -4.27
N PHE A 72 -7.91 8.92 -4.15
CA PHE A 72 -7.21 9.07 -2.89
C PHE A 72 -6.80 10.53 -2.72
N TYR A 73 -7.17 11.12 -1.58
CA TYR A 73 -6.80 12.50 -1.25
C TYR A 73 -6.12 12.52 0.11
N ALA A 74 -4.85 12.91 0.15
CA ALA A 74 -4.20 13.25 1.41
C ALA A 74 -4.77 14.59 1.91
N LEU A 75 -5.37 14.57 3.09
CA LEU A 75 -5.97 15.75 3.74
C LEU A 75 -4.98 16.41 4.70
N SER A 76 -4.17 15.62 5.38
CA SER A 76 -3.09 16.07 6.24
C SER A 76 -2.01 14.99 6.31
N GLN A 77 -0.75 15.41 6.36
CA GLN A 77 0.39 14.56 6.63
C GLN A 77 1.23 15.22 7.73
N GLU A 78 1.10 14.70 8.94
CA GLU A 78 2.00 15.01 10.04
C GLU A 78 3.05 13.91 10.15
N LEU A 79 4.09 14.17 10.95
CA LEU A 79 5.17 13.21 11.19
C LEU A 79 4.64 11.80 11.49
N LYS A 80 3.53 11.66 12.23
CA LYS A 80 3.00 10.38 12.72
C LYS A 80 1.64 9.97 12.18
N LEU A 81 1.01 10.79 11.35
CA LEU A 81 -0.39 10.62 10.99
C LEU A 81 -0.61 11.09 9.55
N ILE A 82 -1.17 10.22 8.72
CA ILE A 82 -1.76 10.65 7.45
C ILE A 82 -3.27 10.53 7.60
N THR A 83 -3.94 11.65 7.48
CA THR A 83 -5.39 11.68 7.28
C THR A 83 -5.64 11.72 5.80
N PHE A 84 -6.37 10.75 5.28
CA PHE A 84 -6.73 10.69 3.88
C PHE A 84 -8.21 10.36 3.69
N LYS A 85 -8.75 10.80 2.55
CA LYS A 85 -10.09 10.44 2.08
C LYS A 85 -9.94 9.49 0.89
N ILE A 86 -10.60 8.34 0.99
CA ILE A 86 -10.77 7.40 -0.12
C ILE A 86 -12.21 7.52 -0.61
N SER A 87 -12.40 7.65 -1.92
CA SER A 87 -13.69 7.44 -2.56
C SER A 87 -13.57 6.44 -3.71
N PHE A 88 -14.58 5.60 -3.87
CA PHE A 88 -14.62 4.59 -4.93
C PHE A 88 -15.35 5.18 -6.13
N LYS A 89 -14.82 4.90 -7.33
CA LYS A 89 -15.50 5.23 -8.60
C LYS A 89 -16.49 4.11 -8.92
N SER A 90 -17.70 4.48 -9.34
CA SER A 90 -18.74 3.54 -9.79
C SER A 90 -18.38 2.96 -11.15
#